data_AF-A0A1S1MYH8-F1
#
_entry.id   AF-A0A1S1MYH8-F1
#
_cell.length_a   1.000
_cell.length_b   1.000
_cell.length_c   1.000
_cell.angle_alpha   90.00
_cell.angle_beta   90.00
_cell.angle_gamma   90.00
#
_symmetry.space_group_name_H-M   'P 1'
#
loop_
_entity.id
_entity.type
_entity.pdbx_description
1 polymer ?
#
loop_
_entity_poly.entity_id
_entity_poly.type
_entity_poly.pdbx_seq_one_letter_code
_entity_poly.pdbx_strand_id
1 'polypeptide(L)' 'MTLYCNPNATGIEHTEYSFGYKNEWHSDVEVGLWRIDIPTNRGLDEKGRVDTIGIGVDNVPYVTFGHTCDQDLKQSVLIN' A
#
# COMPACT_ATOMS: atom_id res chain seq x y z
N MET A 1 -18.18 -17.94 2.63
CA MET A 1 -17.64 -17.24 1.44
C MET A 1 -16.15 -17.24 1.59
N THR A 2 -15.46 -18.21 1.00
CA THR A 2 -14.01 -18.28 1.01
C THR A 2 -13.55 -17.38 -0.14
N LEU A 3 -13.03 -16.19 0.16
CA LEU A 3 -12.38 -15.36 -0.85
C LEU A 3 -11.14 -16.14 -1.29
N TYR A 4 -11.18 -16.70 -2.50
CA TYR A 4 -10.03 -17.29 -3.13
C TYR A 4 -9.09 -16.15 -3.48
N CYS A 5 -8.06 -15.93 -2.68
CA CYS A 5 -7.05 -14.91 -2.97
C CYS A 5 -6.16 -15.44 -4.10
N ASN A 6 -6.07 -14.69 -5.19
CA ASN A 6 -5.20 -15.02 -6.33
C ASN A 6 -4.15 -13.91 -6.44
N PRO A 7 -2.98 -14.07 -5.81
CA PRO A 7 -1.99 -12.99 -5.75
C PRO A 7 -1.49 -12.67 -7.16
N ASN A 8 -1.57 -11.39 -7.52
CA ASN A 8 -1.06 -10.85 -8.78
C ASN A 8 0.21 -10.00 -8.58
N ALA A 9 0.60 -9.77 -7.33
CA ALA A 9 1.90 -9.26 -6.94
C ALA A 9 2.46 -10.14 -5.80
N THR A 10 3.55 -10.84 -6.08
CA THR A 10 4.13 -11.84 -5.19
C THR A 10 5.55 -11.48 -4.77
N GLY A 11 5.99 -11.97 -3.62
CA GLY A 11 7.36 -11.81 -3.15
C GLY A 11 7.73 -10.39 -2.75
N ILE A 12 6.76 -9.66 -2.18
CA ILE A 12 6.97 -8.29 -1.71
C ILE A 12 7.69 -8.32 -0.37
N GLU A 13 8.89 -7.78 -0.33
CA GLU A 13 9.64 -7.54 0.90
C GLU A 13 9.33 -6.16 1.44
N HIS A 14 8.91 -6.07 2.69
CA HIS A 14 8.67 -4.79 3.32
C HIS A 14 9.01 -4.78 4.82
N THR A 15 9.29 -3.58 5.32
CA THR A 15 9.55 -3.34 6.74
C THR A 15 8.39 -2.59 7.35
N GLU A 16 7.94 -3.08 8.51
CA GLU A 16 6.90 -2.47 9.31
C GLU A 16 7.46 -2.17 10.72
N TYR A 17 7.11 -1.00 11.25
CA TYR A 17 7.55 -0.54 12.58
C TYR A 17 6.33 -0.48 13.50
N SER A 18 6.23 -1.42 14.45
CA SER A 18 5.12 -1.46 15.40
C SER A 18 5.53 -2.01 16.76
N PHE A 19 4.86 -1.54 17.81
CA PHE A 19 5.07 -1.97 19.20
C PHE A 19 6.54 -1.93 19.69
N GLY A 20 7.37 -1.06 19.10
CA GLY A 20 8.80 -0.97 19.42
C GLY A 20 9.70 -1.96 18.66
N TYR A 21 9.17 -2.68 17.67
CA TYR A 21 9.90 -3.62 16.83
C TYR A 21 9.99 -3.15 15.39
N LYS A 22 11.10 -3.50 14.74
CA LYS A 22 11.27 -3.49 13.28
C LYS A 22 10.98 -4.91 12.79
N ASN A 23 9.88 -5.07 12.06
CA ASN A 23 9.46 -6.33 11.47
C ASN A 23 9.77 -6.33 9.98
N GLU A 24 10.34 -7.42 9.49
CA GLU A 24 10.57 -7.66 8.06
C GLU A 24 9.64 -8.78 7.60
N TRP A 25 8.89 -8.50 6.53
CA TRP A 25 7.80 -9.34 6.06
C TRP A 25 8.01 -9.74 4.59
N HIS A 26 7.70 -11.00 4.29
CA HIS A 26 7.42 -11.47 2.93
C HIS A 26 5.92 -11.40 2.71
N SER A 27 5.44 -10.92 1.55
CA SER A 27 4.00 -10.90 1.28
C SER A 27 3.64 -11.14 -0.16
N ASP A 28 2.52 -11.84 -0.33
CA ASP A 28 1.80 -11.99 -1.58
C ASP A 28 0.48 -11.23 -1.46
N VAL A 29 0.19 -10.37 -2.43
CA VAL A 29 -0.97 -9.49 -2.40
C VAL A 29 -1.77 -9.58 -3.70
N GLU A 30 -3.08 -9.45 -3.56
CA GLU A 30 -4.00 -9.20 -4.65
C GLU A 30 -4.29 -7.69 -4.71
N VAL A 31 -3.71 -7.02 -5.71
CA VAL A 31 -3.90 -5.58 -5.95
C VAL A 31 -4.90 -5.33 -7.08
N GLY A 32 -5.69 -4.26 -6.93
CA GLY A 32 -6.54 -3.75 -8.02
C GLY A 32 -8.00 -4.18 -7.94
N LEU A 33 -8.42 -4.90 -6.88
CA LEU A 33 -9.84 -5.16 -6.60
C LEU A 33 -10.60 -3.85 -6.29
N TRP A 34 -9.94 -2.95 -5.55
CA TRP A 34 -10.53 -1.67 -5.15
C TRP A 34 -9.61 -0.53 -5.56
N ARG A 35 -10.20 0.49 -6.18
CA ARG A 35 -9.55 1.75 -6.52
C ARG A 35 -10.29 2.88 -5.81
N ILE A 36 -9.53 3.74 -5.15
CA ILE A 36 -10.06 5.03 -4.71
C ILE A 36 -9.57 6.08 -5.69
N ASP A 37 -10.53 6.60 -6.44
CA ASP A 37 -10.39 7.86 -7.14
C ASP A 37 -10.75 8.98 -6.16
N ILE A 38 -9.89 9.98 -6.05
CA ILE A 38 -10.18 11.16 -5.23
C ILE A 38 -10.68 12.27 -6.16
N PRO A 39 -12.00 12.53 -6.20
CA PRO A 39 -12.59 13.44 -7.19
C PRO A 39 -12.30 14.92 -6.92
N THR A 40 -11.78 15.30 -5.74
CA THR A 40 -11.27 16.67 -5.51
C THR A 40 -10.06 17.00 -6.39
N ASN A 41 -9.40 15.98 -6.95
CA ASN A 41 -8.30 16.11 -7.92
C ASN A 41 -8.72 16.39 -9.36
N ARG A 42 -9.98 16.78 -9.61
CA ARG A 42 -10.40 17.32 -10.92
C ARG A 42 -10.21 18.84 -11.02
N GLY A 43 -9.83 19.49 -9.93
CA GLY A 43 -9.45 20.90 -9.90
C GLY A 43 -7.96 21.11 -10.10
N LEU A 44 -7.59 22.33 -10.48
CA LEU A 44 -6.21 22.78 -10.43
C LEU A 44 -5.96 23.44 -9.07
N ASP A 45 -4.75 23.29 -8.52
CA ASP A 45 -4.27 24.10 -7.40
C ASP A 45 -4.23 25.59 -7.79
N GLU A 46 -3.92 26.47 -6.84
CA GLU A 46 -3.81 27.93 -7.07
C GLU A 46 -2.79 28.30 -8.17
N LYS A 47 -1.97 27.33 -8.62
CA LYS A 47 -0.93 27.47 -9.64
C LYS A 47 -1.27 26.75 -10.94
N GLY A 48 -2.49 26.23 -11.11
CA GLY A 48 -2.91 25.60 -12.35
C GLY A 48 -2.45 24.14 -12.53
N ARG A 49 -2.06 23.44 -11.45
CA ARG A 49 -1.60 22.03 -11.50
C ARG A 49 -2.66 21.08 -10.94
N VAL A 50 -2.78 19.89 -11.52
CA VAL A 50 -3.71 18.86 -11.02
C VAL A 50 -3.42 18.55 -9.56
N ASP A 51 -4.43 18.67 -8.71
CA ASP A 51 -4.31 18.30 -7.29
C ASP A 51 -4.08 16.79 -7.17
N THR A 52 -3.26 16.35 -6.22
CA THR A 52 -2.69 14.98 -6.22
C THR A 52 -2.43 14.48 -4.79
N ILE A 53 -2.43 13.17 -4.59
CA ILE A 53 -2.34 12.54 -3.27
C ILE A 53 -0.91 12.11 -2.99
N GLY A 54 -0.31 12.60 -1.91
CA GLY A 54 0.94 12.06 -1.39
C GLY A 54 0.68 10.93 -0.40
N ILE A 55 1.00 9.68 -0.75
CA ILE A 55 1.04 8.55 0.19
C ILE A 55 2.49 8.10 0.35
N GLY A 56 3.25 8.83 1.17
CA GLY A 56 4.64 8.49 1.50
C GLY A 56 5.66 8.61 0.35
N VAL A 57 5.21 8.94 -0.87
CA VAL A 57 6.02 9.19 -2.09
C VAL A 57 5.39 10.32 -2.90
N ASP A 58 5.81 10.45 -4.17
CA ASP A 58 5.24 11.38 -5.13
C ASP A 58 3.71 11.34 -5.18
N ASN A 59 3.19 12.51 -5.46
CA ASN A 59 1.79 12.82 -5.52
C ASN A 59 1.11 12.12 -6.72
N VAL A 60 0.09 11.28 -6.49
CA VAL A 60 -0.60 10.48 -7.53
C VAL A 60 -2.11 10.79 -7.64
N PRO A 61 -2.72 10.61 -8.83
CA PRO A 61 -4.14 10.94 -9.06
C PRO A 61 -5.14 9.89 -8.52
N TYR A 62 -4.68 8.65 -8.30
CA TYR A 62 -5.48 7.56 -7.74
C TYR A 62 -4.58 6.57 -7.01
N VAL A 63 -5.19 5.77 -6.14
CA VAL A 63 -4.52 4.65 -5.48
C VAL A 63 -5.38 3.40 -5.56
N THR A 64 -4.70 2.26 -5.58
CA THR A 64 -5.32 0.93 -5.57
C THR A 64 -5.02 0.24 -4.27
N PHE A 65 -6.02 -0.42 -3.69
CA PHE A 65 -5.83 -1.21 -2.49
C PHE A 65 -5.39 -2.61 -2.86
N GLY A 66 -4.42 -3.10 -2.08
CA GLY A 66 -4.06 -4.51 -2.04
C GLY A 66 -4.79 -5.20 -0.90
N HIS A 67 -5.18 -6.45 -1.14
CA HIS A 67 -5.55 -7.40 -0.10
C HIS A 67 -4.40 -8.38 0.08
N THR A 68 -3.90 -8.54 1.30
CA THR A 68 -2.85 -9.50 1.59
C THR A 68 -3.41 -10.92 1.49
N CYS A 69 -2.85 -11.72 0.58
CA CYS A 69 -3.20 -13.13 0.42
C CYS A 69 -2.44 -13.99 1.43
N ASP A 70 -1.13 -13.77 1.52
CA ASP A 70 -0.23 -14.47 2.42
C ASP A 70 0.85 -13.50 2.92
N GLN A 71 1.28 -13.70 4.15
CA GLN A 71 2.30 -12.85 4.76
C GLN A 71 3.08 -13.60 5.83
N ASP A 72 4.38 -13.75 5.59
CA ASP A 72 5.32 -14.41 6.49
C ASP A 72 6.24 -13.41 7.19
N LEU A 73 6.34 -13.52 8.52
CA LEU A 73 7.32 -12.76 9.29
C LEU A 73 8.70 -13.38 9.10
N LYS A 74 9.62 -12.65 8.49
CA LYS A 74 11.02 -13.09 8.34
C LYS A 74 11.86 -12.77 9.55
N GLN A 75 11.70 -11.56 10.08
CA GLN A 75 12.49 -11.07 11.20
C GLN A 75 11.69 -10.08 12.03
N SER A 76 11.89 -10.11 13.35
CA SER A 76 11.41 -9.09 14.27
C SER A 76 12.53 -8.71 15.23
N VAL A 77 12.92 -7.44 15.26
CA VAL A 77 14.02 -6.92 16.08
C VAL A 77 13.52 -5.76 16.94
N LEU A 78 13.81 -5.80 18.23
CA LEU A 78 13.51 -4.69 19.15
C LEU A 78 14.34 -3.46 18.76
N ILE A 79 13.67 -2.32 18.65
CA ILE A 79 14.30 -1.03 18.39
C ILE A 79 14.72 -0.46 19.74
N ASN A 80 16.03 -0.45 19.99
CA ASN A 80 16.66 0.13 21.17
C ASN A 80 17.16 1.55 20.90
#